data_AF-A0A0C2FJF2-F1
#
_entry.id   AF-A0A0C2FJF2-F1
#
_cell.length_a   1.000
_cell.length_b   1.000
_cell.length_c   1.000
_cell.angle_alpha   90.00
_cell.angle_beta   90.00
_cell.angle_gamma   90.00
#
_symmetry.space_group_name_H-M   'P 1'
#
loop_
_entity.id
_entity.type
_entity.pdbx_description
1 polymer ?
#
loop_
_entity_poly.entity_id
_entity_poly.type
_entity_poly.pdbx_seq_one_letter_code
_entity_poly.pdbx_strand_id
1 'polypeptide(L)'
;MWEAPEPRGAHTRPLGPETVAALLGDLFGHGRRSSALEAQAPGEPQWLLAELGDGRITGACPRGAWRLSCDDPQTARLSAPPLDPGGADAWRLLGAAVFSPSAQIHIGEGAEEAWATRDSADIGELPPWLRPRDRSFLLAGWHAGPRSSRDLGGDIPFSIGRELSGATACHPVNWHDFDIAAPPEGASAAATVGTWVSVREYWAEDPETGAVGVAFHRLTEYRAGPKPTPPIGLDAADDAHR
;
A
#
# COMPACT_ATOMS: atom_id res chain seq x y z
N MET A 1 -19.52 -0.37 -25.66
CA MET A 1 -19.13 -0.22 -24.24
C MET A 1 -17.64 -0.49 -24.22
N TRP A 2 -16.81 0.46 -23.78
CA TRP A 2 -15.37 0.25 -23.72
C TRP A 2 -15.06 -0.49 -22.42
N GLU A 3 -14.41 -1.64 -22.51
CA GLU A 3 -13.90 -2.37 -21.36
C GLU A 3 -12.40 -2.12 -21.26
N ALA A 4 -11.91 -1.86 -20.04
CA ALA A 4 -10.49 -1.72 -19.81
C ALA A 4 -9.79 -3.06 -20.09
N PRO A 5 -8.63 -3.08 -20.77
CA PRO A 5 -7.97 -4.35 -21.06
C PRO A 5 -7.48 -5.03 -19.78
N GLU A 6 -7.47 -6.36 -19.80
CA GLU A 6 -7.08 -7.15 -18.63
C GLU A 6 -5.59 -6.94 -18.28
N PRO A 7 -5.26 -6.77 -17.00
CA PRO A 7 -3.89 -6.64 -16.57
C PRO A 7 -3.11 -7.95 -16.75
N ARG A 8 -1.89 -7.84 -17.27
CA ARG A 8 -0.96 -8.96 -17.43
C ARG A 8 -0.19 -9.20 -16.14
N GLY A 9 -0.07 -10.46 -15.75
CA GLY A 9 0.72 -10.87 -14.59
C GLY A 9 0.00 -10.75 -13.25
N ALA A 10 -1.31 -10.47 -13.26
CA ALA A 10 -2.16 -10.43 -12.07
C ALA A 10 -3.39 -11.32 -12.23
N HIS A 11 -3.83 -11.90 -11.11
CA HIS A 11 -5.19 -12.42 -10.99
C HIS A 11 -6.01 -11.44 -10.17
N THR A 12 -7.04 -10.86 -10.77
CA THR A 12 -8.02 -10.02 -10.07
C THR A 12 -9.37 -10.74 -10.05
N ARG A 13 -10.03 -10.74 -8.89
CA ARG A 13 -11.38 -11.28 -8.74
C ARG A 13 -12.25 -10.37 -7.89
N PRO A 14 -13.54 -10.19 -8.23
CA PRO A 14 -14.47 -9.48 -7.36
C PRO A 14 -14.66 -10.24 -6.04
N LEU A 15 -14.95 -9.51 -4.98
CA LEU A 15 -15.31 -10.02 -3.66
C LEU A 15 -16.78 -9.74 -3.39
N GLY A 16 -17.47 -10.73 -2.83
CA GLY A 16 -18.85 -10.57 -2.39
C GLY A 16 -18.96 -9.79 -1.07
N PRO A 17 -20.14 -9.23 -0.76
CA PRO A 17 -20.36 -8.42 0.45
C PRO A 17 -20.08 -9.18 1.74
N GLU A 18 -20.34 -10.49 1.79
CA GLU A 18 -20.02 -11.32 2.96
C GLU A 18 -18.51 -11.39 3.24
N THR A 19 -17.69 -11.43 2.19
CA THR A 19 -16.21 -11.43 2.35
C THR A 19 -15.72 -10.07 2.83
N VAL A 20 -16.33 -8.99 2.34
CA VAL A 20 -16.02 -7.62 2.79
C VAL A 20 -16.42 -7.43 4.25
N ALA A 21 -17.61 -7.85 4.65
CA ALA A 21 -18.06 -7.81 6.04
C ALA A 21 -17.15 -8.63 6.96
N ALA A 22 -16.74 -9.83 6.54
CA ALA A 22 -15.79 -10.65 7.30
C ALA A 22 -14.42 -9.97 7.43
N LEU A 23 -13.94 -9.34 6.36
CA LEU A 23 -12.69 -8.57 6.36
C LEU A 23 -12.74 -7.39 7.35
N LEU A 24 -13.81 -6.60 7.30
CA LEU A 24 -14.03 -5.47 8.21
C LEU A 24 -14.18 -5.95 9.66
N GLY A 25 -14.85 -7.09 9.88
CA GLY A 25 -14.94 -7.74 11.18
C GLY A 25 -13.60 -8.22 11.72
N ASP A 26 -12.74 -8.80 10.87
CA ASP A 26 -11.37 -9.18 11.24
C ASP A 26 -10.56 -7.94 11.68
N LEU A 27 -10.61 -6.86 10.90
CA LEU A 27 -9.86 -5.62 11.12
C LEU A 27 -10.35 -4.83 12.33
N PHE A 28 -11.61 -4.36 12.28
CA PHE A 28 -12.15 -3.37 13.21
C PHE A 28 -12.94 -3.97 14.38
N GLY A 29 -13.39 -5.22 14.26
CA GLY A 29 -14.13 -5.90 15.31
C GLY A 29 -13.25 -6.75 16.22
N HIS A 30 -12.36 -7.55 15.62
CA HIS A 30 -11.56 -8.55 16.32
C HIS A 30 -10.08 -8.17 16.44
N GLY A 31 -9.61 -7.16 15.71
CA GLY A 31 -8.20 -6.76 15.68
C GLY A 31 -7.26 -7.89 15.22
N ARG A 32 -7.76 -8.81 14.39
CA ARG A 32 -7.05 -10.01 13.95
C ARG A 32 -6.70 -9.94 12.48
N ARG A 33 -5.66 -10.69 12.12
CA ARG A 33 -5.22 -10.84 10.73
C ARG A 33 -6.39 -11.15 9.79
N SER A 34 -6.41 -10.51 8.62
CA SER A 34 -7.41 -10.76 7.59
C SER A 34 -7.30 -12.20 7.09
N SER A 35 -8.34 -12.99 7.32
CA SER A 35 -8.46 -14.36 6.80
C SER A 35 -8.54 -14.39 5.27
N ALA A 36 -9.24 -13.42 4.68
CA ALA A 36 -9.39 -13.30 3.23
C ALA A 36 -8.08 -12.98 2.51
N LEU A 37 -7.21 -12.15 3.11
CA LEU A 37 -5.87 -11.88 2.59
C LEU A 37 -4.90 -13.03 2.90
N GLU A 38 -5.00 -13.64 4.08
CA GLU A 38 -4.17 -14.79 4.48
C GLU A 38 -4.34 -15.98 3.53
N ALA A 39 -5.57 -16.24 3.07
CA ALA A 39 -5.82 -17.29 2.09
C ALA A 39 -5.08 -17.08 0.74
N GLN A 40 -4.65 -15.84 0.46
CA GLN A 40 -3.96 -15.47 -0.78
C GLN A 40 -2.46 -15.32 -0.59
N ALA A 41 -2.04 -14.84 0.58
CA ALA A 41 -0.65 -14.57 0.94
C ALA A 41 -0.32 -15.11 2.35
N PRO A 42 -0.19 -16.45 2.50
CA PRO A 42 -0.03 -17.08 3.79
C PRO A 42 1.24 -16.61 4.51
N GLY A 43 1.10 -16.18 5.77
CA GLY A 43 2.23 -15.80 6.63
C GLY A 43 2.93 -14.48 6.28
N GLU A 44 2.52 -13.76 5.24
CA GLU A 44 3.13 -12.49 4.87
C GLU A 44 2.75 -11.35 5.83
N PRO A 45 3.54 -10.28 6.01
CA PRO A 45 3.04 -9.11 6.72
C PRO A 45 1.83 -8.49 6.00
N GLN A 46 0.86 -7.98 6.77
CA GLN A 46 -0.29 -7.24 6.23
C GLN A 46 -0.22 -5.77 6.65
N TRP A 47 -0.73 -4.89 5.79
CA TRP A 47 -0.87 -3.46 6.04
C TRP A 47 -2.25 -2.98 5.64
N LEU A 48 -2.70 -1.90 6.27
CA LEU A 48 -3.96 -1.22 5.99
C LEU A 48 -3.68 0.24 5.66
N LEU A 49 -4.27 0.72 4.57
CA LEU A 49 -4.52 2.13 4.31
C LEU A 49 -6.00 2.32 4.00
N ALA A 50 -6.73 3.04 4.84
CA ALA A 50 -8.15 3.34 4.65
C ALA A 50 -8.37 4.86 4.69
N GLU A 51 -9.03 5.38 3.65
CA GLU A 51 -9.52 6.75 3.57
C GLU A 51 -11.02 6.76 3.91
N LEU A 52 -11.40 7.63 4.83
CA LEU A 52 -12.77 7.87 5.24
C LEU A 52 -13.09 9.36 5.07
N GLY A 53 -14.37 9.70 4.96
CA GLY A 53 -14.81 11.09 4.84
C GLY A 53 -14.42 11.97 6.03
N ASP A 54 -14.09 11.38 7.17
CA ASP A 54 -13.68 12.05 8.40
C ASP A 54 -12.22 11.79 8.82
N GLY A 55 -11.42 11.16 7.96
CA GLY A 55 -9.99 10.98 8.20
C GLY A 55 -9.42 9.69 7.62
N ARG A 56 -8.36 9.18 8.25
CA ARG A 56 -7.64 7.99 7.80
C ARG A 56 -7.48 6.98 8.92
N ILE A 57 -7.40 5.71 8.54
CA ILE A 57 -6.92 4.66 9.42
C ILE A 57 -5.79 3.92 8.70
N THR A 58 -4.67 3.77 9.38
CA THR A 58 -3.55 2.95 8.91
C THR A 58 -3.27 1.84 9.90
N GLY A 59 -2.61 0.78 9.44
CA GLY A 59 -2.34 -0.37 10.28
C GLY A 59 -1.23 -1.26 9.75
N ALA A 60 -0.68 -2.06 10.64
CA ALA A 60 0.11 -3.23 10.27
C ALA A 60 -0.26 -4.44 11.13
N CYS A 61 -0.06 -5.61 10.53
CA CYS A 61 -0.18 -6.91 11.15
C CYS A 61 0.96 -7.81 10.60
N PRO A 62 2.17 -7.75 11.18
CA PRO A 62 3.29 -8.57 10.73
C PRO A 62 3.13 -10.06 11.10
N ARG A 63 2.25 -10.37 12.07
CA ARG A 63 1.94 -11.72 12.53
C ARG A 63 0.43 -11.91 12.66
N GLY A 64 -0.09 -11.98 13.88
CA GLY A 64 -1.49 -12.39 14.14
C GLY A 64 -2.46 -11.30 14.60
N ALA A 65 -1.97 -10.17 15.14
CA ALA A 65 -2.80 -9.08 15.65
C ALA A 65 -2.49 -7.78 14.93
N TRP A 66 -3.54 -7.00 14.64
CA TRP A 66 -3.38 -5.64 14.12
C TRP A 66 -2.97 -4.70 15.23
N ARG A 67 -2.14 -3.72 14.87
CA ARG A 67 -2.11 -2.43 15.54
C ARG A 67 -2.63 -1.42 14.53
N LEU A 68 -3.76 -0.80 14.86
CA LEU A 68 -4.41 0.22 14.05
C LEU A 68 -4.16 1.60 14.65
N SER A 69 -4.07 2.61 13.79
CA SER A 69 -3.86 4.00 14.20
C SER A 69 -5.04 4.54 15.03
N CYS A 70 -6.25 4.00 14.84
CA CYS A 70 -7.44 4.38 15.60
C CYS A 70 -7.49 3.79 17.02
N ASP A 71 -6.78 2.69 17.29
CA ASP A 71 -6.82 1.98 18.58
C ASP A 71 -5.65 2.34 19.50
N ASP A 72 -4.55 2.85 18.93
CA ASP A 72 -3.40 3.24 19.71
C ASP A 72 -3.63 4.59 20.44
N PRO A 73 -3.48 4.66 21.78
CA PRO A 73 -3.78 5.87 22.55
C PRO A 73 -3.05 7.14 22.10
N GLN A 74 -1.90 6.99 21.43
CA GLN A 74 -1.08 8.12 20.97
C GLN A 74 -1.51 8.61 19.58
N THR A 75 -2.12 7.76 18.75
CA THR A 75 -2.57 8.09 17.38
C THR A 75 -4.08 8.17 17.20
N ALA A 76 -4.89 7.65 18.14
CA ALA A 76 -6.34 7.57 18.01
C ALA A 76 -6.99 8.93 17.73
N ARG A 77 -6.56 9.99 18.43
CA ARG A 77 -7.06 11.37 18.23
C ARG A 77 -6.71 11.99 16.88
N LEU A 78 -5.80 11.37 16.13
CA LEU A 78 -5.33 11.80 14.81
C LEU A 78 -5.88 10.91 13.68
N SER A 79 -6.63 9.87 14.03
CA SER A 79 -7.20 8.90 13.10
C SER A 79 -8.71 9.04 13.07
N ALA A 80 -9.33 8.56 11.99
CA ALA A 80 -10.78 8.39 12.00
C ALA A 80 -11.18 7.33 13.05
N PRO A 81 -12.38 7.43 13.64
CA PRO A 81 -12.97 6.33 14.41
C PRO A 81 -13.04 5.05 13.57
N PRO A 82 -12.87 3.86 14.17
CA PRO A 82 -12.98 2.59 13.44
C PRO A 82 -14.35 2.48 12.77
N LEU A 83 -14.40 1.76 11.63
CA LEU A 83 -15.67 1.41 11.00
C LEU A 83 -16.42 0.40 11.87
N ASP A 84 -17.74 0.48 11.86
CA ASP A 84 -18.60 -0.53 12.44
C ASP A 84 -18.41 -1.85 11.68
N PRO A 85 -18.03 -2.95 12.35
CA PRO A 85 -17.96 -4.29 11.76
C PRO A 85 -19.29 -4.74 11.13
N GLY A 86 -20.42 -4.23 11.62
CA GLY A 86 -21.75 -4.47 11.06
C GLY A 86 -22.04 -3.70 9.76
N GLY A 87 -21.15 -2.81 9.35
CA GLY A 87 -21.27 -2.00 8.12
C GLY A 87 -22.25 -0.84 8.22
N ALA A 88 -22.77 -0.50 9.41
CA ALA A 88 -23.75 0.58 9.57
C ALA A 88 -23.20 1.95 9.16
N ASP A 89 -21.88 2.11 9.16
CA ASP A 89 -21.18 3.33 8.79
C ASP A 89 -20.27 3.18 7.56
N ALA A 90 -20.49 2.14 6.74
CA ALA A 90 -19.71 1.89 5.52
C ALA A 90 -19.73 3.08 4.53
N TRP A 91 -20.78 3.91 4.56
CA TRP A 91 -20.87 5.16 3.79
C TRP A 91 -19.75 6.16 4.08
N ARG A 92 -19.04 6.03 5.22
CA ARG A 92 -17.86 6.84 5.54
C ARG A 92 -16.66 6.44 4.70
N LEU A 93 -16.60 5.21 4.20
CA LEU A 93 -15.45 4.67 3.48
C LEU A 93 -15.38 5.30 2.08
N LEU A 94 -14.27 5.99 1.80
CA LEU A 94 -13.95 6.49 0.45
C LEU A 94 -13.11 5.46 -0.33
N GLY A 95 -12.32 4.66 0.39
CA GLY A 95 -11.63 3.50 -0.15
C GLY A 95 -10.65 2.92 0.84
N ALA A 96 -10.38 1.62 0.75
CA ALA A 96 -9.38 0.95 1.57
C ALA A 96 -8.57 -0.07 0.77
N ALA A 97 -7.29 -0.20 1.15
CA ALA A 97 -6.41 -1.26 0.70
C ALA A 97 -5.87 -2.03 1.90
N VAL A 98 -6.12 -3.33 1.91
CA VAL A 98 -5.50 -4.30 2.83
C VAL A 98 -4.55 -5.13 2.00
N PHE A 99 -3.25 -5.04 2.25
CA PHE A 99 -2.24 -5.58 1.33
C PHE A 99 -1.08 -6.26 2.02
N SER A 100 -0.39 -7.09 1.25
CA SER A 100 0.84 -7.80 1.57
C SER A 100 1.79 -7.72 0.36
N PRO A 101 3.03 -8.24 0.45
CA PRO A 101 3.94 -8.30 -0.68
C PRO A 101 3.33 -8.93 -1.95
N SER A 102 2.57 -10.02 -1.82
CA SER A 102 2.06 -10.79 -2.97
C SER A 102 0.54 -10.68 -3.22
N ALA A 103 -0.22 -9.98 -2.38
CA ALA A 103 -1.67 -9.82 -2.55
C ALA A 103 -2.21 -8.49 -2.00
N GLN A 104 -3.35 -8.04 -2.54
CA GLN A 104 -4.09 -6.88 -2.06
C GLN A 104 -5.58 -7.14 -2.16
N ILE A 105 -6.34 -6.68 -1.17
CA ILE A 105 -7.77 -6.49 -1.25
C ILE A 105 -8.04 -4.99 -1.28
N HIS A 106 -8.76 -4.54 -2.30
CA HIS A 106 -9.27 -3.18 -2.39
C HIS A 106 -10.77 -3.19 -2.07
N ILE A 107 -11.21 -2.20 -1.30
CA ILE A 107 -12.60 -1.93 -0.98
C ILE A 107 -12.88 -0.52 -1.46
N GLY A 108 -13.85 -0.37 -2.36
CA GLY A 108 -14.28 0.90 -2.92
C GLY A 108 -15.15 1.71 -1.94
N GLU A 109 -15.62 2.84 -2.45
CA GLU A 109 -16.50 3.75 -1.72
C GLU A 109 -17.76 3.03 -1.20
N GLY A 110 -18.17 3.35 0.02
CA GLY A 110 -19.35 2.74 0.64
C GLY A 110 -19.24 1.22 0.91
N ALA A 111 -18.08 0.62 0.64
CA ALA A 111 -17.92 -0.83 0.53
C ALA A 111 -18.83 -1.49 -0.54
N GLU A 112 -19.23 -0.72 -1.56
CA GLU A 112 -20.13 -1.19 -2.63
C GLU A 112 -19.44 -2.16 -3.59
N GLU A 113 -18.17 -1.92 -3.88
CA GLU A 113 -17.33 -2.77 -4.71
C GLU A 113 -16.07 -3.19 -3.97
N ALA A 114 -15.62 -4.42 -4.21
CA ALA A 114 -14.36 -4.90 -3.68
C ALA A 114 -13.75 -5.95 -4.60
N TRP A 115 -12.43 -5.97 -4.65
CA TRP A 115 -11.69 -6.98 -5.41
C TRP A 115 -10.43 -7.40 -4.69
N ALA A 116 -10.05 -8.64 -4.94
CA ALA A 116 -8.78 -9.20 -4.52
C ALA A 116 -7.86 -9.36 -5.73
N THR A 117 -6.60 -8.96 -5.56
CA THR A 117 -5.58 -9.03 -6.59
C THR A 117 -4.33 -9.71 -6.05
N ARG A 118 -3.77 -10.65 -6.80
CA ARG A 118 -2.48 -11.30 -6.49
C ARG A 118 -1.63 -11.46 -7.74
N ASP A 119 -0.34 -11.70 -7.55
CA ASP A 119 0.55 -12.03 -8.66
C ASP A 119 0.11 -13.33 -9.34
N SER A 120 0.18 -13.34 -10.68
CA SER A 120 0.02 -14.57 -11.44
C SER A 120 1.26 -15.45 -11.34
N ALA A 121 1.07 -16.77 -11.38
CA ALA A 121 2.18 -17.73 -11.34
C ALA A 121 3.08 -17.65 -12.59
N ASP A 122 2.54 -17.18 -13.71
CA ASP A 122 3.20 -17.09 -15.01
C ASP A 122 3.85 -15.72 -15.28
N ILE A 123 3.97 -14.84 -14.27
CA ILE A 123 4.52 -13.48 -14.41
C ILE A 123 5.91 -13.46 -15.10
N GLY A 124 6.73 -14.50 -14.89
CA GLY A 124 8.05 -14.64 -15.49
C GLY A 124 8.04 -15.00 -16.98
N GLU A 125 6.94 -15.56 -17.48
CA GLU A 125 6.76 -15.96 -18.88
C GLU A 125 6.30 -14.80 -19.77
N LEU A 126 5.86 -13.70 -19.16
CA LEU A 126 5.44 -12.51 -19.88
C LEU A 126 6.59 -11.88 -20.67
N PRO A 127 6.30 -11.23 -21.82
CA PRO A 127 7.28 -10.39 -22.50
C PRO A 127 7.78 -9.25 -21.58
N PRO A 128 9.05 -8.82 -21.68
CA PRO A 128 9.63 -7.82 -20.79
C PRO A 128 8.83 -6.50 -20.69
N TRP A 129 8.17 -6.09 -21.77
CA TRP A 129 7.36 -4.86 -21.78
C TRP A 129 6.03 -4.98 -21.03
N LEU A 130 5.50 -6.20 -20.83
CA LEU A 130 4.27 -6.49 -20.08
C LEU A 130 4.51 -7.03 -18.67
N ARG A 131 5.77 -7.28 -18.29
CA ARG A 131 6.11 -7.71 -16.93
C ARG A 131 5.80 -6.59 -15.93
N PRO A 132 5.14 -6.90 -14.81
CA PRO A 132 4.93 -5.94 -13.73
C PRO A 132 6.24 -5.36 -13.20
N ARG A 133 6.21 -4.09 -12.81
CA ARG A 133 7.41 -3.34 -12.37
C ARG A 133 7.24 -2.80 -10.98
N ASP A 134 8.23 -3.02 -10.13
CA ASP A 134 8.22 -2.47 -8.78
C ASP A 134 8.70 -1.01 -8.76
N ARG A 135 7.93 -0.17 -8.06
CA ARG A 135 8.20 1.24 -7.82
C ARG A 135 8.17 1.49 -6.32
N SER A 136 8.88 2.53 -5.88
CA SER A 136 8.86 2.96 -4.49
C SER A 136 8.79 4.46 -4.41
N PHE A 137 7.89 4.95 -3.57
CA PHE A 137 7.63 6.36 -3.35
C PHE A 137 8.11 6.73 -1.96
N LEU A 138 8.98 7.74 -1.90
CA LEU A 138 9.41 8.32 -0.64
C LEU A 138 8.23 9.08 -0.04
N LEU A 139 7.86 8.73 1.19
CA LEU A 139 6.92 9.50 1.97
C LEU A 139 7.66 10.69 2.57
N ALA A 140 7.67 11.80 1.83
CA ALA A 140 8.28 13.03 2.27
C ALA A 140 7.41 13.70 3.34
N GLY A 141 7.90 13.71 4.57
CA GLY A 141 7.33 14.52 5.64
C GLY A 141 7.79 15.96 5.49
N TRP A 142 6.96 16.88 5.96
CA TRP A 142 7.33 18.27 6.09
C TRP A 142 8.34 18.46 7.24
N HIS A 143 9.56 18.88 6.90
CA HIS A 143 10.58 19.29 7.87
C HIS A 143 10.22 20.66 8.48
N ALA A 144 9.40 20.67 9.54
CA ALA A 144 9.17 21.86 10.38
C ALA A 144 10.14 21.95 11.58
N GLY A 145 11.38 21.45 11.44
CA GLY A 145 12.41 21.50 12.48
C GLY A 145 12.55 20.20 13.29
N PRO A 146 13.45 20.18 14.28
CA PRO A 146 13.74 18.98 15.06
C PRO A 146 12.47 18.56 15.83
N ARG A 147 11.97 17.34 15.58
CA ARG A 147 10.74 16.73 16.13
C ARG A 147 9.45 16.88 15.28
N SER A 148 9.52 17.05 13.96
CA SER A 148 8.32 16.97 13.09
C SER A 148 7.69 15.58 13.02
N SER A 149 8.42 14.56 13.44
CA SER A 149 7.96 13.18 13.54
C SER A 149 8.20 12.61 14.94
N ARG A 150 7.43 11.58 15.29
CA ARG A 150 7.61 10.85 16.55
C ARG A 150 7.36 9.36 16.34
N ASP A 151 8.36 8.56 16.65
CA ASP A 151 8.23 7.11 16.80
C ASP A 151 7.60 6.77 18.16
N LEU A 152 6.66 5.82 18.14
CA LEU A 152 5.86 5.44 19.29
C LEU A 152 6.32 4.10 19.92
N GLY A 153 7.35 3.47 19.34
CA GLY A 153 7.91 2.19 19.81
C GLY A 153 6.91 1.02 19.71
N GLY A 154 7.27 -0.13 20.29
CA GLY A 154 6.45 -1.37 20.30
C GLY A 154 6.78 -2.35 19.17
N ASP A 155 6.19 -3.56 19.24
CA ASP A 155 6.47 -4.67 18.31
C ASP A 155 6.10 -4.33 16.84
N ILE A 156 5.18 -3.38 16.65
CA ILE A 156 4.81 -2.81 15.36
C ILE A 156 5.13 -1.32 15.45
N PRO A 157 6.21 -0.82 14.84
CA PRO A 157 6.60 0.58 15.01
C PRO A 157 5.56 1.50 14.38
N PHE A 158 4.88 2.31 15.19
CA PHE A 158 4.04 3.39 14.68
C PHE A 158 4.78 4.70 14.76
N SER A 159 4.51 5.57 13.80
CA SER A 159 5.00 6.94 13.81
C SER A 159 3.92 7.92 13.38
N ILE A 160 4.12 9.17 13.76
CA ILE A 160 3.29 10.29 13.35
C ILE A 160 4.13 11.18 12.43
N GLY A 161 3.68 11.37 11.19
CA GLY A 161 4.29 12.24 10.20
C GLY A 161 3.37 13.40 9.84
N ARG A 162 3.95 14.56 9.48
CA ARG A 162 3.18 15.67 8.89
C ARG A 162 3.42 15.69 7.39
N GLU A 163 2.36 15.58 6.60
CA GLU A 163 2.42 15.65 5.14
C GLU A 163 2.61 17.09 4.66
N LEU A 164 3.06 17.26 3.40
CA LEU A 164 3.21 18.59 2.77
C LEU A 164 1.90 19.39 2.71
N SER A 165 0.77 18.69 2.68
CA SER A 165 -0.59 19.28 2.77
C SER A 165 -0.87 19.96 4.11
N GLY A 166 -0.02 19.75 5.12
CA GLY A 166 -0.21 20.18 6.49
C GLY A 166 -1.00 19.17 7.35
N ALA A 167 -1.56 18.12 6.73
CA ALA A 167 -2.23 17.03 7.40
C ALA A 167 -1.27 16.19 8.25
N THR A 168 -1.80 15.58 9.31
CA THR A 168 -1.04 14.62 10.13
C THR A 168 -1.50 13.22 9.76
N ALA A 169 -0.54 12.35 9.44
CA ALA A 169 -0.78 10.96 9.14
C ALA A 169 -0.06 10.07 10.14
N CYS A 170 -0.68 8.95 10.45
CA CYS A 170 -0.09 7.90 11.26
C CYS A 170 0.45 6.83 10.31
N HIS A 171 1.68 6.39 10.52
CA HIS A 171 2.37 5.47 9.64
C HIS A 171 2.76 4.21 10.43
N PRO A 172 2.42 3.00 9.96
CA PRO A 172 2.71 1.74 10.65
C PRO A 172 4.16 1.28 10.44
N VAL A 173 5.10 2.24 10.43
CA VAL A 173 6.55 2.05 10.35
C VAL A 173 7.25 3.14 11.16
N ASN A 174 8.53 2.95 11.50
CA ASN A 174 9.33 4.05 12.07
C ASN A 174 9.47 5.16 11.04
N TRP A 175 9.37 6.41 11.49
CA TRP A 175 9.54 7.55 10.60
C TRP A 175 11.01 7.90 10.46
N HIS A 176 11.50 7.87 9.23
CA HIS A 176 12.79 8.45 8.89
C HIS A 176 12.57 9.83 8.27
N ASP A 177 12.84 10.87 9.06
CA ASP A 177 12.94 12.25 8.56
C ASP A 177 14.04 12.31 7.50
N PHE A 178 13.75 12.94 6.36
CA PHE A 178 14.58 12.77 5.17
C PHE A 178 15.86 13.62 5.10
N ASP A 179 16.03 14.80 5.65
CA ASP A 179 17.14 15.70 5.30
C ASP A 179 17.27 15.88 3.76
N ILE A 180 16.60 16.93 3.25
CA ILE A 180 16.81 17.45 1.89
C ILE A 180 18.19 18.15 1.82
N ALA A 181 19.26 17.52 2.31
CA ALA A 181 20.59 17.88 1.89
C ALA A 181 20.74 17.33 0.46
N ALA A 182 21.12 18.19 -0.48
CA ALA A 182 21.45 17.73 -1.82
C ALA A 182 22.43 16.56 -1.69
N PRO A 183 22.19 15.43 -2.39
CA PRO A 183 23.16 14.34 -2.38
C PRO A 183 24.53 14.92 -2.73
N PRO A 184 25.61 14.56 -2.00
CA PRO A 184 26.95 14.99 -2.40
C PRO A 184 27.18 14.62 -3.87
N GLU A 185 27.90 15.47 -4.63
CA GLU A 185 28.12 15.26 -6.06
C GLU A 185 28.51 13.81 -6.35
N GLY A 186 27.68 13.11 -7.13
CA GLY A 186 27.88 11.70 -7.48
C GLY A 186 27.11 10.66 -6.65
N ALA A 187 26.39 11.04 -5.60
CA ALA A 187 25.52 10.11 -4.86
C ALA A 187 24.18 9.88 -5.60
N SER A 188 23.87 8.62 -5.88
CA SER A 188 22.59 8.26 -6.50
C SER A 188 21.44 8.28 -5.50
N ALA A 189 20.20 8.49 -5.99
CA ALA A 189 18.97 8.35 -5.20
C ALA A 189 18.76 6.95 -4.56
N ALA A 190 19.65 5.98 -4.82
CA ALA A 190 19.69 4.70 -4.13
C ALA A 190 20.30 4.78 -2.72
N ALA A 191 21.05 5.85 -2.40
CA ALA A 191 21.63 6.08 -1.06
C ALA A 191 20.62 6.71 -0.08
N THR A 192 19.41 7.04 -0.56
CA THR A 192 18.34 7.67 0.18
C THR A 192 17.76 6.70 1.22
N VAL A 193 17.94 7.02 2.49
CA VAL A 193 17.24 6.38 3.63
C VAL A 193 15.98 7.18 3.92
N GLY A 194 14.86 6.52 4.14
CA GLY A 194 13.58 7.19 4.34
C GLY A 194 12.45 6.25 4.71
N THR A 195 11.24 6.81 4.72
CA THR A 195 9.99 6.05 4.86
C THR A 195 9.40 5.85 3.48
N TRP A 196 9.07 4.61 3.10
CA TRP A 196 8.70 4.24 1.74
C TRP A 196 7.38 3.48 1.69
N VAL A 197 6.58 3.78 0.66
CA VAL A 197 5.53 2.90 0.17
C VAL A 197 5.95 2.37 -1.19
N SER A 198 5.90 1.04 -1.35
CA SER A 198 6.19 0.38 -2.61
C SER A 198 4.92 -0.08 -3.29
N VAL A 199 4.95 -0.02 -4.62
CA VAL A 199 3.88 -0.53 -5.47
C VAL A 199 4.44 -1.40 -6.57
N ARG A 200 3.59 -2.30 -7.07
CA ARG A 200 3.79 -3.02 -8.32
C ARG A 200 2.86 -2.46 -9.38
N GLU A 201 3.44 -2.04 -10.48
CA GLU A 201 2.76 -1.48 -11.65
C GLU A 201 2.47 -2.61 -12.65
N TYR A 202 1.18 -2.86 -12.91
CA TYR A 202 0.73 -3.88 -13.86
C TYR A 202 0.34 -3.24 -15.18
N TRP A 203 0.59 -3.96 -16.26
CA TRP A 203 0.45 -3.44 -17.62
C TRP A 203 -0.64 -4.20 -18.36
N ALA A 204 -1.31 -3.51 -19.26
CA ALA A 204 -2.33 -4.04 -20.16
C ALA A 204 -1.90 -3.73 -21.60
N GLU A 205 -2.26 -4.63 -22.51
CA GLU A 205 -2.14 -4.43 -23.95
C GLU A 205 -3.54 -4.40 -24.53
N ASP A 206 -3.81 -3.36 -25.31
CA ASP A 206 -5.02 -3.28 -26.12
C ASP A 206 -4.89 -4.26 -27.30
N PRO A 207 -5.77 -5.28 -27.42
CA PRO A 207 -5.62 -6.33 -28.43
C PRO A 207 -5.91 -5.85 -29.86
N GLU A 208 -6.59 -4.72 -30.04
CA GLU A 208 -6.92 -4.18 -31.36
C GLU A 208 -5.79 -3.31 -31.92
N THR A 209 -5.12 -2.56 -31.06
CA THR A 209 -4.12 -1.55 -31.43
C THR A 209 -2.68 -1.95 -31.07
N GLY A 210 -2.50 -2.93 -30.18
CA GLY A 210 -1.21 -3.28 -29.58
C GLY A 210 -0.68 -2.20 -28.63
N ALA A 211 -1.50 -1.20 -28.28
CA ALA A 211 -1.09 -0.14 -27.37
C ALA A 211 -0.91 -0.69 -25.95
N VAL A 212 0.23 -0.39 -25.34
CA VAL A 212 0.57 -0.85 -23.99
C VAL A 212 0.48 0.32 -23.01
N GLY A 213 -0.24 0.10 -21.91
CA GLY A 213 -0.44 1.09 -20.86
C GLY A 213 -0.44 0.48 -19.47
N VAL A 214 -0.31 1.34 -18.45
CA VAL A 214 -0.48 0.90 -17.06
C VAL A 214 -1.96 0.60 -16.82
N ALA A 215 -2.24 -0.62 -16.36
CA ALA A 215 -3.59 -1.05 -15.99
C ALA A 215 -3.93 -0.56 -14.58
N PHE A 216 -3.08 -0.88 -13.60
CA PHE A 216 -3.26 -0.46 -12.21
C PHE A 216 -1.96 -0.59 -11.39
N HIS A 217 -1.95 -0.01 -10.19
CA HIS A 217 -0.90 -0.17 -9.18
C HIS A 217 -1.42 -0.96 -7.98
N ARG A 218 -0.62 -1.90 -7.47
CA ARG A 218 -0.88 -2.60 -6.21
C ARG A 218 0.15 -2.18 -5.18
N LEU A 219 -0.26 -1.87 -3.96
CA LEU A 219 0.66 -1.70 -2.83
C LEU A 219 1.33 -3.05 -2.50
N THR A 220 2.62 -3.03 -2.23
CA THR A 220 3.40 -4.26 -1.93
C THR A 220 4.17 -4.17 -0.64
N GLU A 221 4.57 -2.97 -0.22
CA GLU A 221 5.36 -2.82 1.00
C GLU A 221 5.14 -1.46 1.63
N TYR A 222 5.19 -1.44 2.96
CA TYR A 222 5.35 -0.24 3.74
C TYR A 222 6.56 -0.44 4.67
N ARG A 223 7.63 0.34 4.47
CA ARG A 223 8.87 0.18 5.24
C ARG A 223 9.60 1.48 5.55
N ALA A 224 10.52 1.34 6.50
CA ALA A 224 11.56 2.29 6.84
C ALA A 224 12.93 1.79 6.33
N GLY A 225 13.87 2.72 6.08
CA GLY A 225 15.26 2.40 5.79
C GLY A 225 15.68 2.74 4.34
N PRO A 226 16.65 2.01 3.76
CA PRO A 226 17.12 2.28 2.41
C PRO A 226 16.02 2.06 1.38
N LYS A 227 16.10 2.78 0.26
CA LYS A 227 15.17 2.62 -0.87
C LYS A 227 15.02 1.13 -1.25
N PRO A 228 13.80 0.56 -1.23
CA PRO A 228 13.58 -0.86 -1.46
C PRO A 228 13.81 -1.29 -2.90
N THR A 229 13.49 -0.42 -3.87
CA THR A 229 13.69 -0.72 -5.28
C THR A 229 15.02 -0.15 -5.78
N PRO A 230 15.72 -0.87 -6.69
CA PRO A 230 16.92 -0.34 -7.32
C PRO A 230 16.67 1.02 -7.96
N PRO A 231 17.70 1.88 -8.12
CA PRO A 231 17.55 3.16 -8.77
C PRO A 231 16.89 2.98 -10.14
N ILE A 232 15.99 3.90 -10.48
CA ILE A 232 15.36 3.92 -11.80
C ILE A 232 16.44 4.38 -12.79
N GLY A 233 17.20 3.42 -13.28
CA GLY A 233 17.95 3.49 -14.52
C GLY A 233 17.31 2.48 -15.46
N LEU A 234 16.52 2.98 -16.40
CA LEU A 234 16.06 2.23 -17.56
C LEU A 234 17.30 1.81 -18.41
N ASP A 235 17.19 0.66 -19.07
CA ASP A 235 17.90 0.27 -20.31
C ASP A 235 19.21 -0.55 -20.30
N ALA A 236 19.91 -0.81 -19.19
CA ALA A 236 21.15 -1.61 -19.31
C ALA A 236 20.91 -3.11 -19.63
N ALA A 237 19.75 -3.67 -19.22
CA ALA A 237 19.41 -5.06 -19.46
C ALA A 237 18.45 -5.26 -20.66
N ASP A 238 17.63 -4.26 -20.98
CA ASP A 238 16.65 -4.35 -22.06
C ASP A 238 17.24 -3.98 -23.44
N ASP A 239 18.27 -3.12 -23.51
CA ASP A 239 18.96 -2.81 -24.78
C ASP A 239 20.05 -3.82 -25.15
N ALA A 240 20.45 -4.71 -24.24
CA ALA A 240 21.43 -5.76 -24.54
C ALA A 240 20.88 -6.87 -25.46
N HIS A 241 19.57 -6.85 -25.74
CA HIS A 241 18.87 -7.87 -26.52
C HIS A 241 18.00 -7.30 -27.66
N ARG A 242 18.28 -6.08 -28.14
CA ARG A 242 17.74 -5.57 -29.41
C ARG A 242 18.76 -5.66 -30.53
#